data_AF-A0A0N4ZXI3-F1
#
_entry.id   AF-A0A0N4ZXI3-F1
#
_cell.length_a   1.000
_cell.length_b   1.000
_cell.length_c   1.000
_cell.angle_alpha   90.00
_cell.angle_beta   90.00
_cell.angle_gamma   90.00
#
_symmetry.space_group_name_H-M   'P 1'
#
loop_
_entity.id
_entity.type
_entity.pdbx_description
1 polymer ?
#
loop_
_entity_poly.entity_id
_entity_poly.type
_entity_poly.pdbx_seq_one_letter_code
_entity_poly.pdbx_strand_id
1 'polypeptide(L)'
;MNSFIIPSFYNEKSIQSLDDGKQLEIKFFNNSGVKVILYWIDYKGDYYDFYLINPNEYFKTLSKEDNFWFARELNTGIFLEFIDIHTKKNYHTLLCSKSSINVCDQKTGLNHLYIRSREKTLYDILLLYLVEQNTNNEILPKSIKEDIEKVKKFIEEHKNNCKDYI
;
A
#
# COMPACT_ATOMS: atom_id res chain seq x y z
N MET A 1 13.46 5.08 9.37
CA MET A 1 13.14 3.85 8.61
C MET A 1 12.98 4.25 7.15
N ASN A 2 13.63 3.55 6.23
CA ASN A 2 13.50 3.78 4.78
C ASN A 2 12.11 3.28 4.29
N SER A 3 11.51 3.97 3.33
CA SER A 3 10.20 3.62 2.73
C SER A 3 10.18 2.30 1.95
N PHE A 4 11.35 1.74 1.60
CA PHE A 4 11.51 0.44 0.92
C PHE A 4 11.51 -0.77 1.87
N ILE A 5 11.21 -0.56 3.16
CA ILE A 5 11.09 -1.68 4.10
C ILE A 5 9.79 -2.42 3.80
N ILE A 6 9.95 -3.70 3.48
CA ILE A 6 8.85 -4.66 3.40
C ILE A 6 8.31 -4.86 4.83
N PRO A 7 7.04 -4.51 5.13
CA PRO A 7 6.43 -4.75 6.42
C PRO A 7 6.47 -6.24 6.78
N SER A 8 6.61 -6.58 8.06
CA SER A 8 6.72 -7.98 8.52
C SER A 8 5.53 -8.84 8.06
N PHE A 9 4.32 -8.27 8.05
CA PHE A 9 3.12 -8.95 7.59
C PHE A 9 3.15 -9.41 6.13
N TYR A 10 4.03 -8.83 5.31
CA TYR A 10 4.12 -9.17 3.90
C TYR A 10 4.75 -10.55 3.67
N ASN A 11 5.61 -10.98 4.61
CA ASN A 11 6.31 -12.26 4.54
C ASN A 11 5.76 -13.28 5.54
N GLU A 12 5.18 -12.81 6.64
CA GLU A 12 4.57 -13.66 7.65
C GLU A 12 3.08 -13.85 7.34
N LYS A 13 2.66 -15.10 7.04
CA LYS A 13 1.25 -15.49 6.91
C LYS A 13 0.45 -15.42 8.23
N SER A 14 0.91 -14.58 9.16
CA SER A 14 0.26 -14.31 10.45
C SER A 14 -0.94 -13.38 10.31
N ILE A 15 -1.06 -12.67 9.19
CA ILE A 15 -2.21 -11.82 8.86
C ILE A 15 -3.00 -12.47 7.73
N GLN A 16 -4.28 -12.73 8.02
CA GLN A 16 -5.25 -13.27 7.06
C GLN A 16 -6.60 -12.63 7.33
N SER A 17 -7.40 -12.45 6.28
CA SER A 17 -8.78 -12.04 6.46
C SER A 17 -9.61 -13.14 7.12
N LEU A 18 -10.77 -12.80 7.66
CA LEU A 18 -11.74 -13.78 8.14
C LEU A 18 -13.06 -13.70 7.37
N ASP A 19 -13.66 -14.86 7.13
CA ASP A 19 -14.92 -14.97 6.40
C ASP A 19 -16.13 -14.75 7.31
N ASP A 20 -15.94 -14.81 8.64
CA ASP A 20 -16.91 -14.39 9.62
C ASP A 20 -16.81 -12.87 9.86
N GLY A 21 -17.96 -12.20 9.80
CA GLY A 21 -17.99 -10.76 9.99
C GLY A 21 -19.16 -10.13 9.25
N LYS A 22 -19.57 -8.95 9.71
CA LYS A 22 -20.59 -8.18 9.00
C LYS A 22 -20.00 -7.66 7.69
N GLN A 23 -20.85 -7.65 6.67
CA GLN A 23 -20.51 -7.00 5.41
C GLN A 23 -20.58 -5.49 5.61
N LEU A 24 -19.64 -4.77 5.01
CA LEU A 24 -19.60 -3.32 4.97
C LEU A 24 -19.15 -2.82 3.60
N GLU A 25 -19.58 -1.63 3.24
CA GLU A 25 -19.16 -0.96 2.01
C GLU A 25 -17.92 -0.10 2.30
N ILE A 26 -16.86 -0.23 1.49
CA ILE A 26 -15.68 0.62 1.58
C ILE A 26 -15.52 1.39 0.27
N LYS A 27 -15.24 2.70 0.37
CA LYS A 27 -14.74 3.51 -0.75
C LYS A 27 -13.32 3.97 -0.48
N PHE A 28 -12.43 3.60 -1.39
CA PHE A 28 -11.03 4.01 -1.40
C PHE A 28 -10.84 5.15 -2.40
N PHE A 29 -10.54 6.35 -1.90
CA PHE A 29 -10.29 7.54 -2.69
C PHE A 29 -8.79 7.73 -2.87
N ASN A 30 -8.29 7.76 -4.10
CA ASN A 30 -6.87 7.94 -4.37
C ASN A 30 -6.49 9.43 -4.37
N ASN A 31 -6.00 9.91 -3.22
CA ASN A 31 -5.51 11.27 -3.03
C ASN A 31 -3.97 11.30 -2.95
N SER A 32 -3.29 10.27 -3.43
CA SER A 32 -1.83 10.16 -3.37
C SER A 32 -1.11 10.98 -4.47
N GLY A 33 -1.82 11.32 -5.54
CA GLY A 33 -1.24 11.95 -6.73
C GLY A 33 -0.54 10.98 -7.68
N VAL A 34 -0.51 9.67 -7.37
CA VAL A 34 0.12 8.62 -8.19
C VAL A 34 -0.87 7.48 -8.47
N LYS A 35 -0.56 6.61 -9.44
CA LYS A 35 -1.34 5.39 -9.67
C LYS A 35 -1.13 4.41 -8.51
N VAL A 36 -2.23 3.82 -8.03
CA VAL A 36 -2.23 2.95 -6.85
C VAL A 36 -2.77 1.59 -7.19
N ILE A 37 -2.08 0.54 -6.75
CA ILE A 37 -2.66 -0.81 -6.70
C ILE A 37 -3.16 -1.08 -5.29
N LEU A 38 -4.42 -1.46 -5.19
CA LEU A 38 -5.07 -1.92 -3.97
C LEU A 38 -4.96 -3.44 -3.89
N TYR A 39 -4.62 -3.94 -2.70
CA TYR A 39 -4.46 -5.36 -2.42
C TYR A 39 -5.42 -5.79 -1.32
N TRP A 40 -6.00 -6.97 -1.50
CA TRP A 40 -6.71 -7.70 -0.44
C TRP A 40 -5.88 -8.89 -0.01
N ILE A 41 -5.77 -9.11 1.30
CA ILE A 41 -5.19 -10.33 1.87
C ILE A 41 -6.33 -11.32 2.07
N ASP A 42 -6.27 -12.50 1.46
CA ASP A 42 -7.30 -13.52 1.53
C ASP A 42 -7.32 -14.25 2.89
N TYR A 43 -8.17 -15.27 2.99
CA TYR A 43 -8.36 -16.08 4.20
C TYR A 43 -7.19 -17.03 4.51
N LYS A 44 -6.22 -17.16 3.61
CA LYS A 44 -5.00 -17.98 3.77
C LYS A 44 -3.76 -17.12 4.01
N GLY A 45 -3.93 -15.80 4.08
CA GLY A 45 -2.84 -14.84 4.20
C GLY A 45 -2.10 -14.59 2.89
N ASP A 46 -2.61 -15.08 1.77
CA ASP A 46 -2.09 -14.75 0.44
C ASP A 46 -2.72 -13.43 -0.02
N TYR A 47 -2.07 -12.67 -0.90
CA TYR A 47 -2.60 -11.40 -1.41
C TYR A 47 -2.52 -11.34 -2.92
N TYR A 48 -3.44 -10.58 -3.51
CA TYR A 48 -3.55 -10.43 -4.96
C TYR A 48 -3.82 -8.97 -5.31
N ASP A 49 -3.32 -8.53 -6.47
CA ASP A 49 -3.62 -7.23 -7.07
C ASP A 49 -5.14 -7.16 -7.30
N PHE A 50 -5.83 -6.40 -6.45
CA PHE A 50 -7.29 -6.37 -6.46
C PHE A 50 -7.82 -5.35 -7.47
N TYR A 51 -7.25 -4.14 -7.47
CA TYR A 51 -7.72 -3.06 -8.34
C TYR A 51 -6.69 -1.95 -8.52
N LEU A 52 -6.59 -1.40 -9.74
CA LEU A 52 -5.80 -0.21 -10.05
C LEU A 52 -6.67 1.05 -9.93
N ILE A 53 -6.25 2.01 -9.10
CA ILE A 53 -6.94 3.29 -8.90
C ILE A 53 -6.07 4.43 -9.46
N ASN A 54 -6.54 5.18 -10.46
CA ASN A 54 -5.80 6.33 -10.97
C ASN A 54 -5.88 7.53 -9.99
N PRO A 55 -4.98 8.52 -10.12
CA PRO A 55 -5.04 9.73 -9.30
C PRO A 55 -6.42 10.41 -9.36
N ASN A 56 -6.92 10.82 -8.21
CA ASN A 56 -8.23 11.48 -8.04
C ASN A 56 -9.46 10.62 -8.36
N GLU A 57 -9.27 9.32 -8.62
CA GLU A 57 -10.37 8.36 -8.73
C GLU A 57 -10.68 7.70 -7.39
N TYR A 58 -11.80 6.97 -7.35
CA TYR A 58 -12.13 6.11 -6.22
C TYR A 58 -12.56 4.73 -6.68
N PHE A 59 -12.37 3.76 -5.79
CA PHE A 59 -12.86 2.41 -5.95
C PHE A 59 -13.83 2.08 -4.81
N LYS A 60 -14.96 1.44 -5.14
CA LYS A 60 -16.01 1.05 -4.20
C LYS A 60 -16.12 -0.48 -4.20
N THR A 61 -16.12 -1.08 -3.01
CA THR A 61 -16.27 -2.53 -2.86
C THR A 61 -17.07 -2.89 -1.61
N LEU A 62 -17.57 -4.12 -1.59
CA LEU A 62 -18.08 -4.75 -0.38
C LEU A 62 -16.96 -5.56 0.26
N SER A 63 -16.76 -5.37 1.55
CA SER A 63 -15.75 -6.04 2.37
C SER A 63 -16.42 -6.64 3.61
N LYS A 64 -15.67 -7.43 4.38
CA LYS A 64 -16.07 -7.88 5.73
C LYS A 64 -15.25 -7.13 6.78
N GLU A 65 -15.77 -7.03 8.00
CA GLU A 65 -15.11 -6.33 9.11
C GLU A 65 -13.67 -6.84 9.29
N ASP A 66 -13.45 -8.14 9.28
CA ASP A 66 -12.13 -8.71 9.53
C ASP A 66 -11.31 -8.94 8.24
N ASN A 67 -11.60 -8.18 7.17
CA ASN A 67 -10.78 -8.16 5.96
C ASN A 67 -9.60 -7.18 6.06
N PHE A 68 -8.45 -7.59 5.53
CA PHE A 68 -7.23 -6.77 5.49
C PHE A 68 -6.91 -6.26 4.09
N TRP A 69 -6.49 -4.99 4.03
CA TRP A 69 -6.17 -4.28 2.81
C TRP A 69 -4.84 -3.52 2.94
N PHE A 70 -4.08 -3.46 1.86
CA PHE A 70 -2.94 -2.55 1.74
C PHE A 70 -2.89 -1.92 0.35
N ALA A 71 -2.17 -0.80 0.21
CA ALA A 71 -2.05 -0.09 -1.06
C ALA A 71 -0.58 0.20 -1.37
N ARG A 72 -0.23 0.17 -2.66
CA ARG A 72 1.13 0.47 -3.15
C ARG A 72 1.11 1.41 -4.35
N GLU A 73 2.16 2.22 -4.46
CA GLU A 73 2.43 3.00 -5.67
C GLU A 73 2.82 2.06 -6.82
N LEU A 74 2.15 2.17 -7.97
CA LEU A 74 2.39 1.30 -9.14
C LEU A 74 3.85 1.31 -9.62
N ASN A 75 4.50 2.47 -9.60
CA ASN A 75 5.83 2.63 -10.20
C ASN A 75 6.97 2.17 -9.29
N THR A 76 6.80 2.32 -7.97
CA THR A 76 7.87 2.16 -6.98
C THR A 76 7.62 0.99 -6.03
N GLY A 77 6.38 0.49 -5.94
CA GLY A 77 5.97 -0.52 -4.97
C GLY A 77 5.88 -0.02 -3.53
N ILE A 78 6.15 1.26 -3.27
CA ILE A 78 6.14 1.84 -1.93
C ILE A 78 4.73 1.76 -1.34
N PHE A 79 4.64 1.35 -0.08
CA PHE A 79 3.38 1.28 0.65
C PHE A 79 2.78 2.67 0.89
N LEU A 80 1.46 2.72 0.77
CA LEU A 80 0.66 3.92 0.97
C LEU A 80 -0.16 3.82 2.26
N GLU A 81 -0.55 4.98 2.77
CA GLU A 81 -1.34 5.09 3.99
C GLU A 81 -2.83 5.18 3.66
N PHE A 82 -3.67 4.67 4.57
CA PHE A 82 -5.11 4.95 4.55
C PHE A 82 -5.46 5.94 5.66
N ILE A 83 -6.33 6.90 5.35
CA ILE A 83 -6.89 7.82 6.33
C ILE A 83 -8.40 7.73 6.27
N ASP A 84 -9.00 7.37 7.40
CA ASP A 84 -10.44 7.42 7.56
C ASP A 84 -10.92 8.89 7.55
N ILE A 85 -11.80 9.20 6.61
CA ILE A 85 -12.28 10.58 6.40
C ILE A 85 -13.07 11.08 7.60
N HIS A 86 -13.77 10.21 8.31
CA HIS A 86 -14.67 10.54 9.40
C HIS A 86 -13.94 10.58 10.73
N THR A 87 -13.15 9.56 11.04
CA THR A 87 -12.45 9.46 12.33
C THR A 87 -11.08 10.14 12.33
N LYS A 88 -10.55 10.49 11.14
CA LYS A 88 -9.18 10.99 10.93
C LYS A 88 -8.08 10.01 11.37
N LYS A 89 -8.44 8.75 11.64
CA LYS A 89 -7.48 7.71 11.99
C LYS A 89 -6.61 7.36 10.79
N ASN A 90 -5.31 7.22 11.03
CA ASN A 90 -4.32 6.85 10.02
C ASN A 90 -3.93 5.36 10.18
N TYR A 91 -3.84 4.65 9.05
CA TYR A 91 -3.35 3.29 8.91
C TYR A 91 -2.16 3.29 7.96
N HIS A 92 -0.95 3.22 8.52
CA HIS A 92 0.28 3.51 7.77
C HIS A 92 0.60 2.54 6.64
N THR A 93 0.23 1.27 6.77
CA THR A 93 0.62 0.22 5.79
C THR A 93 -0.44 -0.85 5.61
N LEU A 94 -1.20 -1.13 6.66
CA LEU A 94 -2.22 -2.18 6.67
C LEU A 94 -3.50 -1.66 7.31
N LEU A 95 -4.60 -1.84 6.61
CA LEU A 95 -5.95 -1.55 7.08
C LEU A 95 -6.64 -2.86 7.45
N CYS A 96 -7.18 -2.95 8.66
CA CYS A 96 -8.21 -3.92 9.01
C CYS A 96 -9.57 -3.21 8.92
N SER A 97 -10.53 -3.78 8.17
CA SER A 97 -11.80 -3.08 7.88
C SER A 97 -12.62 -2.77 9.16
N LYS A 98 -12.50 -3.61 10.20
CA LYS A 98 -13.15 -3.44 11.50
C LYS A 98 -12.61 -2.24 12.24
N SER A 99 -11.29 -2.04 12.12
CA SER A 99 -10.58 -0.97 12.79
C SER A 99 -10.89 0.42 12.22
N SER A 100 -11.58 0.48 11.06
CA SER A 100 -12.12 1.68 10.40
C SER A 100 -13.63 1.83 10.51
N ILE A 101 -14.33 0.94 11.24
CA ILE A 101 -15.77 1.11 11.48
C ILE A 101 -15.97 2.26 12.46
N ASN A 102 -16.52 3.35 11.95
CA ASN A 102 -16.95 4.47 12.75
C ASN A 102 -18.24 4.12 13.52
N VAL A 103 -18.26 4.34 14.83
CA VAL A 103 -19.44 4.09 15.68
C VAL A 103 -20.63 4.96 15.23
N CYS A 104 -20.36 6.13 14.63
CA CYS A 104 -21.39 7.04 14.13
C CYS A 104 -22.04 6.58 12.80
N ASP A 105 -21.35 5.78 11.98
CA ASP A 105 -21.82 5.29 10.67
C ASP A 105 -22.39 3.86 10.71
N GLN A 106 -22.63 3.32 11.92
CA GLN A 106 -23.26 2.01 12.10
C GLN A 106 -24.65 1.90 11.44
N LYS A 107 -25.29 3.04 11.11
CA LYS A 107 -26.56 3.07 10.39
C LYS A 107 -26.42 2.85 8.87
N THR A 108 -25.26 3.15 8.27
CA THR A 108 -25.05 3.07 6.81
C THR A 108 -24.06 1.98 6.41
N GLY A 109 -23.18 1.54 7.32
CA GLY A 109 -22.18 0.50 7.05
C GLY A 109 -21.18 0.91 5.97
N LEU A 110 -20.96 2.22 5.79
CA LEU A 110 -20.15 2.80 4.74
C LEU A 110 -18.89 3.45 5.31
N ASN A 111 -17.72 2.96 4.92
CA ASN A 111 -16.42 3.52 5.29
C ASN A 111 -15.80 4.24 4.09
N HIS A 112 -15.40 5.49 4.29
CA HIS A 112 -14.66 6.26 3.29
C HIS A 112 -13.21 6.45 3.73
N LEU A 113 -12.27 6.09 2.85
CA LEU A 113 -10.84 6.10 3.13
C LEU A 113 -10.09 6.87 2.04
N TYR A 114 -9.27 7.85 2.44
CA TYR A 114 -8.26 8.41 1.55
C TYR A 114 -7.03 7.53 1.53
N ILE A 115 -6.53 7.23 0.34
CA ILE A 115 -5.18 6.69 0.13
C ILE A 115 -4.23 7.88 -0.08
N ARG A 116 -3.13 7.91 0.67
CA ARG A 116 -2.12 8.96 0.59
C ARG A 116 -0.71 8.42 0.52
N SER A 117 0.14 9.17 -0.17
CA SER A 117 1.58 8.98 -0.16
C SER A 117 2.13 9.18 1.25
N ARG A 118 2.96 8.25 1.69
CA ARG A 118 3.77 8.44 2.88
C ARG A 118 4.81 9.53 2.62
N GLU A 119 5.15 10.30 3.65
CA GLU A 119 6.28 11.22 3.57
C GLU A 119 7.57 10.44 3.27
N LYS A 120 8.15 10.69 2.09
CA LYS A 120 9.44 10.13 1.68
C LYS A 120 10.54 10.93 2.35
N THR A 121 11.51 10.24 2.96
CA THR A 121 12.70 10.91 3.48
C THR A 121 13.57 11.40 2.32
N LEU A 122 14.47 12.37 2.58
CA LEU A 122 15.48 12.77 1.59
C LEU A 122 16.33 11.57 1.11
N TYR A 123 16.54 10.58 1.99
CA TYR A 123 17.25 9.36 1.64
C TYR A 123 16.46 8.48 0.67
N ASP A 124 15.14 8.34 0.87
CA ASP A 124 14.27 7.59 -0.05
C ASP A 124 14.26 8.25 -1.43
N ILE A 125 14.16 9.58 -1.47
CA ILE A 125 14.19 10.37 -2.72
C ILE A 125 15.53 10.20 -3.43
N LEU A 126 16.65 10.26 -2.70
CA LEU A 126 17.99 10.06 -3.26
C LEU A 126 18.14 8.65 -3.85
N LEU A 127 17.71 7.61 -3.14
CA LEU A 127 17.79 6.24 -3.64
C LEU A 127 16.95 6.05 -4.91
N LEU A 128 15.71 6.57 -4.94
CA LEU A 128 14.87 6.54 -6.14
C LEU A 128 15.56 7.21 -7.32
N TYR A 129 16.08 8.42 -7.11
CA TYR A 129 16.79 9.16 -8.15
C TYR A 129 17.98 8.36 -8.69
N LEU A 130 18.81 7.77 -7.81
CA LEU A 130 19.97 6.99 -8.23
C LEU A 130 19.58 5.71 -9.00
N VAL A 131 18.47 5.06 -8.60
CA VAL A 131 17.90 3.92 -9.31
C VAL A 131 17.41 4.32 -10.70
N GLU A 132 16.67 5.43 -10.82
CA GLU A 132 16.16 5.93 -12.10
C GLU A 132 17.28 6.32 -13.07
N GLN A 133 18.35 6.94 -12.57
CA GLN A 133 19.52 7.30 -13.39
C GLN A 133 20.38 6.09 -13.79
N ASN A 134 20.08 4.89 -13.30
CA ASN A 134 20.89 3.67 -13.49
C ASN A 134 22.38 3.91 -13.22
N THR A 135 22.70 4.69 -12.18
CA THR A 135 24.06 5.19 -11.98
C THR A 135 24.98 4.10 -11.43
N ASN A 136 25.92 3.62 -12.25
CA ASN A 136 27.07 2.83 -11.80
C ASN A 136 28.16 3.75 -11.22
N ASN A 137 27.82 4.58 -10.23
CA ASN A 137 28.79 5.50 -9.65
C ASN A 137 29.75 4.73 -8.74
N GLU A 138 30.94 4.40 -9.26
CA GLU A 138 32.03 3.76 -8.52
C GLU A 138 32.43 4.55 -7.26
N ILE A 139 32.17 5.85 -7.25
CA ILE A 139 32.49 6.80 -6.16
C ILE A 139 31.57 6.62 -4.93
N LEU A 140 30.41 5.96 -5.07
CA LEU A 140 29.48 5.81 -3.95
C LEU A 140 30.02 4.86 -2.86
N PRO A 141 29.77 5.17 -1.56
CA PRO A 141 30.03 4.25 -0.46
C PRO A 141 29.38 2.89 -0.68
N LYS A 142 30.06 1.82 -0.23
CA LYS A 142 29.58 0.43 -0.37
C LYS A 142 28.16 0.23 0.17
N SER A 143 27.85 0.80 1.34
CA SER A 143 26.53 0.70 1.96
C SER A 143 25.41 1.30 1.10
N ILE A 144 25.66 2.43 0.44
CA ILE A 144 24.68 3.09 -0.45
C ILE A 144 24.46 2.22 -1.70
N LYS A 145 25.52 1.64 -2.27
CA LYS A 145 25.41 0.72 -3.41
C LYS A 145 24.55 -0.50 -3.07
N GLU A 146 24.75 -1.09 -1.89
CA GLU A 146 23.94 -2.22 -1.42
C GLU A 146 22.47 -1.83 -1.27
N ASP A 147 22.17 -0.63 -0.77
CA ASP A 147 20.79 -0.16 -0.66
C ASP A 147 20.16 0.14 -2.02
N ILE A 148 20.88 0.71 -2.97
CA ILE A 148 20.42 0.91 -4.36
C ILE A 148 20.00 -0.42 -4.98
N GLU A 149 20.84 -1.45 -4.87
CA GLU A 149 20.53 -2.77 -5.45
C GLU A 149 19.31 -3.42 -4.78
N LYS A 150 19.13 -3.24 -3.46
CA LYS A 150 17.89 -3.67 -2.79
C LYS A 150 16.66 -2.95 -3.34
N VAL A 151 16.74 -1.64 -3.54
CA VAL A 151 15.62 -0.85 -4.09
C VAL A 151 15.33 -1.23 -5.53
N LYS A 152 16.36 -1.44 -6.37
CA LYS A 152 16.18 -1.93 -7.75
C LYS A 152 15.42 -3.25 -7.76
N LYS A 153 15.90 -4.23 -6.98
CA LYS A 153 15.27 -5.55 -6.89
C LYS A 153 13.82 -5.44 -6.41
N PHE A 154 13.56 -4.62 -5.39
CA PHE A 154 12.21 -4.38 -4.88
C PHE A 154 11.27 -3.81 -5.96
N ILE A 155 11.71 -2.79 -6.69
CA ILE A 155 10.93 -2.17 -7.77
C ILE A 155 10.71 -3.15 -8.92
N GLU A 156 11.73 -3.93 -9.29
CA GLU A 156 11.64 -4.92 -10.36
C GLU A 156 10.68 -6.05 -10.02
N GLU A 157 10.76 -6.59 -8.79
CA GLU A 157 9.80 -7.58 -8.28
C GLU A 157 8.37 -7.03 -8.31
N HIS A 158 8.17 -5.78 -7.87
CA HIS A 158 6.85 -5.15 -7.93
C HIS A 158 6.34 -5.00 -9.37
N LYS A 159 7.16 -4.45 -10.28
CA LYS A 159 6.80 -4.32 -11.70
C LYS A 159 6.49 -5.67 -12.33
N ASN A 160 7.21 -6.72 -11.93
CA ASN A 160 6.98 -8.07 -12.41
C ASN A 160 5.62 -8.63 -11.96
N ASN A 161 5.19 -8.31 -10.74
CA ASN A 161 3.87 -8.69 -10.24
C ASN A 161 2.75 -7.89 -10.90
N CYS A 162 3.04 -6.67 -11.34
CA CYS A 162 2.05 -5.73 -11.86
C CYS A 162 2.14 -5.53 -13.37
N LYS A 163 2.75 -6.47 -14.12
CA LYS A 163 2.97 -6.35 -15.57
C LYS A 163 1.70 -6.09 -16.36
N ASP A 164 0.56 -6.59 -15.90
CA ASP A 164 -0.73 -6.41 -16.58
C ASP A 164 -1.25 -4.96 -16.50
N TYR A 165 -0.64 -4.12 -15.66
CA TYR A 165 -1.00 -2.72 -15.44
C TYR A 165 0.02 -1.69 -15.98
N ILE A 166 1.19 -2.16 -16.47
CA ILE A 166 2.33 -1.34 -16.93
C ILE A 166 2.48 -1.46 -18.43
#